data_AF-A0A229SNR1-F1
#
_entry.id   AF-A0A229SNR1-F1
#
_cell.length_a   1.000
_cell.length_b   1.000
_cell.length_c   1.000
_cell.angle_alpha   90.00
_cell.angle_beta   90.00
_cell.angle_gamma   90.00
#
_symmetry.space_group_name_H-M   'P 1'
#
loop_
_entity.id
_entity.type
_entity.pdbx_description
1 polymer ?
#
loop_
_entity_poly.entity_id
_entity_poly.type
_entity_poly.pdbx_seq_one_letter_code
_entity_poly.pdbx_strand_id
1 'polypeptide(L)' 'MNSHITFHTTREAAWLLGVSRAAVSRAIRTRELRATRCRSGLRVSSTELARLLGSRQAGGAA' A
#
# COMPACT_ATOMS: atom_id res chain seq x y z
N MET A 1 7.52 16.05 14.58
CA MET A 1 6.31 15.24 14.32
C MET A 1 6.62 13.76 14.52
N ASN A 2 6.13 13.14 15.59
CA ASN A 2 6.14 11.68 15.72
C ASN A 2 5.16 11.11 14.70
N SER A 3 5.66 10.76 13.51
CA SER A 3 4.87 10.07 12.50
C SER A 3 4.71 8.63 12.95
N HIS A 4 3.63 8.33 13.67
CA HIS A 4 3.28 6.94 13.97
C HIS A 4 2.98 6.25 12.64
N ILE A 5 3.96 5.49 12.13
CA ILE A 5 3.80 4.73 10.89
C ILE A 5 2.88 3.56 11.21
N THR A 6 1.62 3.68 10.79
CA THR A 6 0.67 2.58 10.85
C THR A 6 0.98 1.59 9.72
N PHE A 7 0.91 0.30 10.05
CA PHE A 7 1.18 -0.79 9.12
C PHE A 7 -0.09 -1.61 8.89
N HIS A 8 -0.40 -1.86 7.62
CA HIS A 8 -1.58 -2.57 7.16
C HIS A 8 -1.19 -3.92 6.56
N THR A 9 -1.99 -4.93 6.79
CA THR A 9 -1.90 -6.22 6.08
C THR A 9 -2.28 -6.05 4.60
N THR A 10 -1.93 -7.02 3.75
CA THR A 10 -2.35 -7.06 2.34
C THR A 10 -3.87 -6.97 2.17
N ARG A 11 -4.64 -7.45 3.15
CA ARG A 11 -6.11 -7.36 3.15
C ARG A 11 -6.59 -5.94 3.34
N GLU A 12 -6.07 -5.28 4.35
CA GLU A 12 -6.45 -3.91 4.70
C GLU A 12 -6.00 -2.96 3.61
N ALA A 13 -4.79 -3.14 3.07
CA ALA A 13 -4.31 -2.41 1.90
C ALA A 13 -5.24 -2.59 0.69
N ALA A 14 -5.70 -3.81 0.41
CA ALA A 14 -6.63 -4.08 -0.68
C ALA A 14 -7.98 -3.35 -0.50
N TRP A 15 -8.51 -3.37 0.73
CA TRP A 15 -9.73 -2.64 1.08
C TRP A 15 -9.56 -1.13 0.93
N LEU A 16 -8.47 -0.55 1.45
CA LEU A 16 -8.17 0.88 1.37
C LEU A 16 -7.96 1.35 -0.07
N LEU A 17 -7.35 0.53 -0.92
CA LEU A 17 -7.09 0.88 -2.32
C LEU A 17 -8.27 0.57 -3.26
N GLY A 18 -9.32 -0.11 -2.77
CA GLY A 18 -10.45 -0.54 -3.58
C GLY A 18 -10.08 -1.57 -4.66
N VAL A 19 -9.08 -2.42 -4.41
CA VAL A 19 -8.58 -3.42 -5.37
C VAL A 19 -8.59 -4.83 -4.79
N SER A 20 -8.39 -5.84 -5.63
CA SER A 20 -8.30 -7.23 -5.16
C SER A 20 -7.01 -7.48 -4.38
N ARG A 21 -7.06 -8.41 -3.41
CA ARG A 21 -5.84 -8.90 -2.71
C ARG A 21 -4.77 -9.41 -3.68
N ALA A 22 -5.17 -10.03 -4.78
CA ALA A 22 -4.25 -10.53 -5.81
C ALA A 22 -3.51 -9.38 -6.51
N ALA A 23 -4.20 -8.25 -6.77
CA ALA A 23 -3.57 -7.05 -7.32
C ALA A 23 -2.52 -6.48 -6.35
N VAL A 24 -2.83 -6.37 -5.05
CA VAL A 24 -1.87 -5.93 -4.03
C VAL A 24 -0.67 -6.88 -3.95
N SER A 25 -0.90 -8.19 -3.91
CA SER A 25 0.19 -9.18 -3.89
C SER A 25 1.06 -9.11 -5.13
N ARG A 26 0.47 -8.85 -6.31
CA ARG A 26 1.21 -8.63 -7.56
C ARG A 26 2.06 -7.36 -7.45
N ALA A 27 1.49 -6.24 -7.03
CA ALA A 27 2.21 -4.97 -6.87
C ALA A 27 3.39 -5.08 -5.89
N ILE A 28 3.24 -5.86 -4.81
CA ILE A 28 4.35 -6.16 -3.89
C ILE A 28 5.43 -6.99 -4.60
N ARG A 29 5.03 -8.00 -5.37
CA ARG A 29 5.95 -8.89 -6.09
C ARG A 29 6.70 -8.16 -7.21
N THR A 30 6.04 -7.26 -7.94
CA THR A 30 6.63 -6.43 -9.00
C THR A 30 7.36 -5.20 -8.46
N ARG A 31 7.36 -5.01 -7.12
CA ARG A 31 7.95 -3.86 -6.41
C ARG A 31 7.32 -2.50 -6.73
N GLU A 32 6.13 -2.49 -7.31
CA GLU A 32 5.30 -1.28 -7.43
C GLU A 32 4.74 -0.81 -6.09
N LEU A 33 4.59 -1.72 -5.13
CA LEU A 33 4.16 -1.41 -3.76
C LEU A 33 5.18 -1.90 -2.74
N ARG A 34 5.75 -0.98 -1.96
CA ARG A 34 6.71 -1.35 -0.92
C ARG A 34 6.02 -1.97 0.29
N ALA A 35 6.33 -3.25 0.54
CA ALA A 35 5.94 -3.94 1.76
C ALA A 35 7.15 -4.18 2.67
N THR A 36 6.94 -4.04 3.97
CA THR A 36 7.90 -4.33 5.04
C THR A 36 7.60 -5.71 5.62
N ARG A 37 8.63 -6.53 5.80
CA ARG A 37 8.51 -7.80 6.51
C ARG A 37 8.47 -7.56 8.01
N CYS A 38 7.38 -7.95 8.66
CA CYS A 38 7.22 -7.95 10.11
C CYS A 38 7.20 -9.38 10.65
N ARG A 39 7.31 -9.55 11.97
CA ARG A 39 7.29 -10.86 12.65
C ARG A 39 6.07 -11.72 12.27
N SER A 40 4.93 -11.09 11.98
CA SER A 40 3.67 -11.74 11.62
C SER A 40 3.37 -11.79 10.11
N GLY A 41 4.30 -11.35 9.25
CA GLY A 41 4.13 -11.37 7.79
C GLY A 41 4.43 -10.03 7.12
N LEU A 42 4.06 -9.92 5.84
CA LEU A 42 4.24 -8.70 5.05
C LEU A 42 3.18 -7.65 5.40
N ARG A 43 3.63 -6.41 5.58
CA ARG A 43 2.78 -5.25 5.87
C ARG A 43 3.16 -4.06 5.00
N VAL A 44 2.19 -3.21 4.72
CA VAL A 44 2.34 -2.00 3.91
C VAL A 44 2.15 -0.79 4.83
N SER A 45 3.03 0.21 4.76
CA SER A 45 2.89 1.41 5.59
C SER A 45 1.80 2.34 5.05
N SER A 46 1.14 3.09 5.93
CA SER A 46 0.16 4.10 5.52
C SER A 46 0.76 5.18 4.63
N THR A 47 2.04 5.53 4.83
CA THR A 47 2.77 6.47 3.97
C THR A 47 2.87 5.96 2.53
N GLU A 48 3.12 4.66 2.35
CA GLU A 48 3.20 4.06 1.02
C GLU A 48 1.83 4.01 0.34
N LEU A 49 0.78 3.65 1.09
CA LEU A 49 -0.60 3.70 0.60
C LEU A 49 -0.99 5.13 0.19
N ALA A 50 -0.65 6.13 1.00
CA ALA A 50 -0.91 7.53 0.70
C ALA A 50 -0.17 7.98 -0.57
N ARG A 51 1.07 7.51 -0.80
CA ARG A 51 1.79 7.78 -2.06
C ARG A 51 1.06 7.23 -3.28
N LEU A 52 0.56 6.00 -3.21
CA LEU A 52 -0.19 5.39 -4.31
C LEU A 52 -1.56 6.05 -4.54
N LEU A 53 -2.24 6.44 -3.46
CA LEU A 53 -3.49 7.20 -3.57
C LEU A 53 -3.23 8.58 -4.16
N GLY A 54 -2.16 9.26 -3.74
CA GLY A 54 -1.74 10.54 -4.30
C GLY A 54 -1.34 10.45 -5.78
N SER A 55 -0.60 9.40 -6.19
CA SER A 55 -0.23 9.20 -7.59
C SER A 55 -1.43 8.85 -8.47
N ARG A 56 -2.42 8.13 -7.94
CA ARG A 56 -3.70 7.88 -8.65
C ARG A 56 -4.46 9.18 -8.91
N GLN A 57 -4.52 10.08 -7.92
CA GLN A 57 -5.25 11.36 -8.04
C GLN A 57 -4.51 12.36 -8.95
N ALA A 58 -3.18 12.36 -8.94
CA ALA A 58 -2.37 13.22 -9.83
C ALA A 58 -2.45 12.82 -11.32
N GLY A 59 -2.94 11.60 -11.62
CA GLY A 59 -3.15 11.11 -12.99
C GLY A 59 -4.49 11.49 -13.63
N GLY A 60 -5.32 12.28 -12.94
CA GLY A 60 -6.59 12.83 -13.45
C GLY A 60 -6.44 14.22 -14.07
N ALA A 61 -5.48 14.39 -14.97
CA ALA A 61 -5.35 15.59 -15.81
C ALA A 61 -4.62 15.21 -17.10
N ALA A 62 -5.36 14.57 -18.02
CA ALA A 62 -4.99 14.41 -19.42
C ALA A 62 -6.27 14.45 -20.26
#